data_AF-A0A7S3U1P0-F1
#
_entry.id   AF-A0A7S3U1P0-F1
#
_cell.length_a   1.000
_cell.length_b   1.000
_cell.length_c   1.000
_cell.angle_alpha   90.00
_cell.angle_beta   90.00
_cell.angle_gamma   90.00
#
_symmetry.space_group_name_H-M   'P 1'
#
loop_
_entity.id
_entity.type
_entity.pdbx_description
1 polymer ?
#
loop_
_entity_poly.entity_id
_entity_poly.type
_entity_poly.pdbx_seq_one_letter_code
_entity_poly.pdbx_strand_id
1 'polypeptide(L)'
;GFVLDASPFYAEAGGQVSDMGELLAADGTVLAPVRNVQVYGGFCLHSGPLGEGMPEVKVGDEVTCSVDYATRKCVAPNHTMTHVLNWALREVLGDGVDQRGSLVNAERLRFDFSS
;
A
#
# COMPACT_ATOMS: atom_id res chain seq x y z
N GLY A 1 -10.89 -10.62 5.86
CA GLY A 1 -9.59 -9.94 5.79
C GLY A 1 -8.59 -10.73 6.59
N PHE A 2 -7.32 -10.68 6.22
CA PHE A 2 -6.24 -11.45 6.85
C PHE A 2 -5.34 -10.50 7.63
N VAL A 3 -5.03 -10.88 8.87
CA VAL A 3 -3.99 -10.25 9.68
C VAL A 3 -2.89 -11.28 9.85
N LEU A 4 -1.66 -10.86 9.56
CA LEU A 4 -0.47 -11.70 9.65
C LEU A 4 0.37 -11.22 10.84
N ASP A 5 1.20 -12.10 11.36
CA ASP A 5 2.20 -11.79 12.39
C ASP A 5 3.28 -10.83 11.85
N ALA A 6 3.65 -10.98 10.58
CA ALA A 6 4.48 -10.07 9.82
C ALA A 6 3.96 -9.89 8.40
N SER A 7 4.18 -8.71 7.80
CA SER A 7 3.77 -8.44 6.42
C SER A 7 4.76 -7.55 5.69
N PRO A 8 5.15 -7.89 4.45
CA PRO A 8 5.93 -7.01 3.57
C PRO A 8 5.05 -6.04 2.77
N PHE A 9 3.71 -6.11 2.88
CA PHE A 9 2.80 -5.20 2.20
C PHE A 9 2.80 -3.82 2.85
N TYR A 10 2.90 -2.77 2.05
CA TYR A 10 2.64 -1.41 2.48
C TYR A 10 1.13 -1.21 2.62
N ALA A 11 0.69 -0.92 3.83
CA ALA A 11 -0.65 -0.45 4.08
C ALA A 11 -0.81 0.99 3.59
N GLU A 12 -1.97 1.32 3.03
CA GLU A 12 -2.28 2.68 2.57
C GLU A 12 -2.01 3.70 3.67
N ALA A 13 -1.20 4.71 3.36
CA ALA A 13 -0.82 5.76 4.29
C ALA A 13 -0.28 6.99 3.55
N GLY A 14 -0.46 8.17 4.13
CA GLY A 14 0.15 9.41 3.61
C GLY A 14 -0.24 9.78 2.17
N GLY A 15 -1.39 9.31 1.69
CA GLY A 15 -1.84 9.48 0.31
C GLY A 15 -1.32 8.41 -0.66
N GLN A 16 -0.41 7.54 -0.24
CA GLN A 16 0.05 6.42 -1.05
C GLN A 16 -0.90 5.24 -0.98
N VAL A 17 -1.32 4.77 -2.15
CA VAL A 17 -2.16 3.57 -2.30
C VAL A 17 -1.46 2.34 -1.71
N SER A 18 -2.24 1.45 -1.11
CA SER A 18 -1.72 0.19 -0.59
C SER A 18 -1.12 -0.68 -1.67
N ASP A 19 -0.24 -1.60 -1.27
CA ASP A 19 0.17 -2.65 -2.19
C ASP A 19 -0.92 -3.66 -2.50
N MET A 20 -0.69 -4.38 -3.59
CA MET A 20 -1.48 -5.50 -4.04
C MET A 20 -0.60 -6.73 -4.22
N GLY A 21 -1.21 -7.90 -4.30
CA GLY A 21 -0.51 -9.16 -4.42
C GLY A 21 -1.39 -10.34 -4.04
N GLU A 22 -0.77 -11.39 -3.51
CA GLU A 22 -1.41 -12.66 -3.18
C GLU A 22 -0.81 -13.25 -1.90
N LEU A 23 -1.62 -13.99 -1.15
CA LEU A 23 -1.17 -14.91 -0.12
C LEU A 23 -1.13 -16.30 -0.72
N LEU A 24 0.01 -16.98 -0.59
CA LEU A 24 0.27 -18.29 -1.17
C LEU A 24 0.48 -19.33 -0.07
N ALA A 25 0.08 -20.57 -0.32
CA ALA A 25 0.49 -21.73 0.47
C ALA A 25 1.95 -22.08 0.19
N ALA A 26 2.52 -23.00 0.99
CA ALA A 26 3.89 -23.48 0.83
C ALA A 26 4.16 -24.13 -0.54
N ASP A 27 3.14 -24.70 -1.19
CA ASP A 27 3.22 -25.30 -2.53
C ASP A 27 2.99 -24.29 -3.67
N GLY A 28 2.81 -23.01 -3.34
CA GLY A 28 2.52 -21.94 -4.29
C GLY A 28 1.05 -21.77 -4.65
N THR A 29 0.13 -22.56 -4.09
CA THR A 29 -1.31 -22.39 -4.30
C THR A 29 -1.77 -21.03 -3.81
N VAL A 30 -2.55 -20.31 -4.62
CA VAL A 30 -3.13 -19.02 -4.21
C VAL A 30 -4.22 -19.25 -3.17
N LEU A 31 -3.99 -18.76 -1.95
CA LEU A 31 -4.93 -18.83 -0.84
C LEU A 31 -5.89 -17.65 -0.82
N ALA A 32 -5.39 -16.44 -1.12
CA ALA A 32 -6.20 -15.24 -1.18
C ALA A 32 -5.54 -14.14 -2.03
N PRO A 33 -6.28 -13.42 -2.90
CA PRO A 33 -5.78 -12.18 -3.48
C PRO A 33 -5.77 -11.07 -2.42
N VAL A 34 -4.76 -10.22 -2.50
CA VAL A 34 -4.64 -8.98 -1.73
C VAL A 34 -4.83 -7.80 -2.69
N ARG A 35 -5.96 -7.10 -2.55
CA ARG A 35 -6.34 -5.95 -3.37
C ARG A 35 -6.36 -4.64 -2.59
N ASN A 36 -6.38 -4.71 -1.26
CA ASN A 36 -6.30 -3.54 -0.41
C ASN A 36 -5.65 -3.93 0.93
N VAL A 37 -4.77 -3.06 1.42
CA VAL A 37 -4.08 -3.24 2.70
C VAL A 37 -4.21 -1.96 3.52
N GLN A 38 -4.74 -2.06 4.74
CA GLN A 38 -5.02 -0.91 5.61
C GLN A 38 -4.45 -1.11 6.99
N VAL A 39 -4.10 -0.02 7.67
CA VAL A 39 -3.84 -0.07 9.12
C VAL A 39 -5.18 -0.01 9.85
N TYR A 40 -5.53 -1.07 10.59
CA TYR A 40 -6.74 -1.14 11.40
C TYR A 40 -6.40 -1.59 12.81
N GLY A 41 -6.62 -0.73 13.81
CA GLY A 41 -6.29 -1.03 15.21
C GLY A 41 -4.81 -1.31 15.47
N GLY A 42 -3.91 -0.74 14.66
CA GLY A 42 -2.46 -0.99 14.71
C GLY A 42 -1.98 -2.22 13.92
N PHE A 43 -2.90 -2.98 13.31
CA PHE A 43 -2.58 -4.15 12.50
C PHE A 43 -2.68 -3.86 11.01
N CYS A 44 -1.87 -4.58 10.23
CA CYS A 44 -1.93 -4.59 8.77
C CYS A 44 -3.04 -5.56 8.31
N LEU A 45 -4.19 -5.01 7.91
CA LEU A 45 -5.35 -5.77 7.43
C LEU A 45 -5.29 -5.91 5.91
N HIS A 46 -5.16 -7.15 5.44
CA HIS A 46 -5.15 -7.50 4.03
C HIS A 46 -6.56 -7.92 3.59
N SER A 47 -7.02 -7.42 2.45
CA SER A 47 -8.34 -7.75 1.94
C SER A 47 -8.36 -7.87 0.42
N GLY A 48 -9.25 -8.72 -0.07
CA GLY A 48 -9.51 -8.96 -1.48
C GLY A 48 -10.72 -9.88 -1.62
N PRO A 49 -11.36 -9.91 -2.79
CA PRO A 49 -12.48 -10.80 -3.04
C PRO A 49 -11.99 -12.25 -3.09
N LEU A 50 -12.50 -13.09 -2.21
CA LEU A 50 -12.30 -14.54 -2.29
C LEU A 50 -13.22 -15.11 -3.38
N GLY A 51 -12.65 -15.83 -4.34
CA GLY A 51 -13.39 -16.48 -5.40
C GLY A 51 -14.00 -17.82 -4.95
N GLU A 52 -14.94 -18.34 -5.74
CA GLU A 52 -15.41 -19.71 -5.57
C GLU A 52 -14.26 -20.70 -5.76
N GLY A 53 -14.20 -21.74 -4.91
CA GLY A 53 -13.17 -22.78 -4.98
C GLY A 53 -11.82 -22.41 -4.36
N MET A 54 -11.67 -21.21 -3.79
CA MET A 54 -10.47 -20.88 -3.02
C MET A 54 -10.38 -21.73 -1.74
N PRO A 55 -9.18 -22.16 -1.32
CA PRO A 55 -8.99 -22.94 -0.11
C PRO A 55 -9.47 -22.19 1.14
N GLU A 56 -9.97 -22.93 2.12
CA GLU A 56 -10.21 -22.38 3.46
C GLU A 56 -8.86 -22.10 4.13
N VAL A 57 -8.67 -20.88 4.64
CA VAL A 57 -7.47 -20.46 5.38
C VAL A 57 -7.84 -20.26 6.85
N LYS A 58 -7.10 -20.88 7.75
CA LYS A 58 -7.35 -20.87 9.19
C LYS A 58 -6.25 -20.10 9.92
N VAL A 59 -6.61 -19.65 11.12
CA VAL A 59 -5.63 -19.04 12.03
C VAL A 59 -4.57 -20.09 12.38
N GLY A 60 -3.31 -19.74 12.17
CA GLY A 60 -2.16 -20.62 12.38
C GLY A 60 -1.60 -21.24 11.10
N ASP A 61 -2.28 -21.08 9.95
CA ASP A 61 -1.73 -21.52 8.67
C ASP A 61 -0.53 -20.64 8.27
N GLU A 62 0.52 -21.29 7.78
CA GLU A 62 1.67 -20.59 7.21
C GLU A 62 1.35 -20.11 5.80
N VAL A 63 1.70 -18.86 5.50
CA VAL A 63 1.48 -18.25 4.20
C VAL A 63 2.73 -17.53 3.71
N THR A 64 2.93 -17.55 2.39
CA THR A 64 3.94 -16.72 1.72
C THR A 64 3.27 -15.49 1.13
N CYS A 65 3.79 -14.31 1.47
CA CYS A 65 3.34 -13.05 0.90
C CYS A 65 4.00 -12.80 -0.47
N SER A 66 3.21 -12.84 -1.54
CA SER A 66 3.64 -12.48 -2.89
C SER A 66 3.15 -11.08 -3.23
N VAL A 67 4.01 -10.07 -3.06
CA VAL A 67 3.69 -8.67 -3.37
C VAL A 67 3.92 -8.40 -4.86
N ASP A 68 3.04 -7.62 -5.49
CA ASP A 68 3.31 -7.04 -6.81
C ASP A 68 4.35 -5.91 -6.73
N TYR A 69 5.61 -6.30 -6.73
CA TYR A 69 6.74 -5.37 -6.71
C TYR A 69 6.87 -4.55 -8.00
N ALA A 70 6.28 -4.99 -9.11
CA ALA A 70 6.31 -4.21 -10.35
C ALA A 70 5.49 -2.93 -10.17
N THR A 71 4.28 -3.06 -9.61
CA THR A 71 3.45 -1.90 -9.25
C THR A 71 4.13 -1.05 -8.17
N ARG A 72 4.65 -1.66 -7.10
CA ARG A 72 5.34 -0.91 -6.02
C ARG A 72 6.51 -0.08 -6.54
N LYS A 73 7.26 -0.60 -7.51
CA LYS A 73 8.39 0.10 -8.14
C LYS A 73 7.96 1.35 -8.90
N CYS A 74 6.74 1.39 -9.43
CA CYS A 74 6.17 2.58 -10.07
C CYS A 74 5.64 3.59 -9.04
N VAL A 75 5.14 3.13 -7.89
CA VAL A 75 4.60 3.99 -6.82
C VAL A 75 5.71 4.69 -6.02
N ALA A 76 6.79 3.99 -5.69
CA ALA A 76 7.84 4.50 -4.80
C ALA A 76 8.53 5.82 -5.28
N PRO A 77 8.82 6.02 -6.58
CA PRO A 77 9.31 7.30 -7.08
C PRO A 77 8.33 8.45 -6.87
N ASN A 78 7.03 8.22 -7.06
CA ASN A 78 6.01 9.25 -6.84
C ASN A 78 5.92 9.65 -5.36
N HIS A 79 6.11 8.70 -4.44
CA HIS A 79 6.22 9.00 -3.01
C HIS A 79 7.43 9.90 -2.74
N THR A 80 8.60 9.53 -3.28
CA THR A 80 9.82 10.31 -3.12
C THR A 80 9.63 11.73 -3.64
N MET A 81 8.98 11.88 -4.79
CA MET A 81 8.69 13.18 -5.38
C MET A 81 7.67 14.01 -4.60
N THR A 82 6.83 13.40 -3.77
CA THR A 82 5.94 14.12 -2.85
C THR A 82 6.76 14.97 -1.89
N HIS A 83 7.82 14.40 -1.32
CA HIS A 83 8.71 15.10 -0.39
C HIS A 83 9.55 16.16 -1.11
N VAL A 84 10.10 15.82 -2.28
CA VAL A 84 10.90 16.77 -3.08
C VAL A 84 10.05 17.97 -3.50
N LEU A 85 8.82 17.76 -3.95
CA LEU A 85 7.89 18.83 -4.33
C LEU A 85 7.51 19.70 -3.12
N ASN A 86 7.19 19.09 -1.98
CA ASN A 86 6.88 19.83 -0.76
C ASN A 86 8.05 20.73 -0.32
N TRP A 87 9.28 20.20 -0.36
CA TRP A 87 10.48 20.98 -0.06
C TRP A 87 10.64 22.15 -1.05
N ALA A 88 10.56 21.89 -2.35
CA ALA A 88 10.71 22.93 -3.37
C ALA A 88 9.65 24.03 -3.27
N LEU A 89 8.40 23.70 -2.91
CA LEU A 89 7.35 24.68 -2.68
C LEU A 89 7.68 25.61 -1.51
N ARG A 90 8.20 25.07 -0.40
CA ARG A 90 8.63 25.88 0.74
C ARG A 90 9.82 26.78 0.42
N GLU A 91 10.78 26.29 -0.36
CA GLU A 91 11.91 27.10 -0.81
C GLU A 91 11.48 28.30 -1.66
N VAL A 92 10.47 28.13 -2.52
CA VAL A 92 10.03 29.16 -3.47
C VAL A 92 8.98 30.10 -2.88
N LEU A 93 8.02 29.58 -2.10
CA LEU A 93 6.86 30.31 -1.61
C LEU A 93 6.95 30.66 -0.12
N GLY A 94 7.93 30.10 0.60
CA GLY A 94 8.12 30.27 2.04
C GLY A 94 7.34 29.26 2.88
N ASP A 95 7.50 29.37 4.20
CA ASP A 95 7.01 28.40 5.19
C ASP A 95 5.48 28.41 5.40
N GLY A 96 4.75 29.33 4.77
CA GLY A 96 3.28 29.36 4.81
C GLY A 96 2.62 28.23 4.01
N VAL A 97 3.41 27.48 3.22
CA VAL A 97 2.90 26.37 2.41
C VAL A 97 2.79 25.08 3.22
N ASP A 98 1.55 24.62 3.36
CA ASP A 98 1.20 23.37 4.03
C ASP A 98 0.49 22.42 3.08
N GLN A 99 0.90 21.14 3.14
CA GLN A 99 0.22 20.05 2.46
C GLN A 99 -1.19 19.87 3.02
N ARG A 100 -2.18 19.80 2.13
CA ARG A 100 -3.60 19.56 2.45
C ARG A 100 -4.10 18.22 1.93
N GLY A 101 -3.40 17.60 1.01
CA GLY A 101 -3.76 16.30 0.46
C GLY A 101 -2.66 15.74 -0.44
N SER A 102 -2.65 14.42 -0.60
CA SER A 102 -1.82 13.76 -1.60
C SER A 102 -2.49 12.49 -2.11
N LEU A 103 -2.22 12.16 -3.37
CA LEU A 103 -2.49 10.85 -3.95
C LEU A 103 -1.21 10.38 -4.62
N VAL A 104 -0.70 9.22 -4.21
CA VAL A 104 0.47 8.58 -4.79
C VAL A 104 0.05 7.21 -5.29
N ASN A 105 -0.03 7.05 -6.60
CA ASN A 105 -0.29 5.76 -7.23
C ASN A 105 0.72 5.49 -8.36
N ALA A 106 0.60 4.37 -9.06
CA ALA A 106 1.56 3.98 -10.09
C ALA A 106 1.57 4.92 -11.31
N GLU A 107 0.47 5.65 -11.54
CA GLU A 107 0.30 6.52 -12.70
C GLU A 107 0.71 7.96 -12.43
N ARG A 108 0.50 8.46 -11.21
CA ARG A 108 0.69 9.87 -10.88
C ARG A 108 0.90 10.15 -9.39
N LEU A 109 1.43 11.33 -9.16
CA LEU A 109 1.40 12.07 -7.90
C LEU A 109 0.42 13.24 -8.03
N ARG A 110 -0.54 13.37 -7.09
CA ARG A 110 -1.28 14.61 -6.83
C ARG A 110 -0.80 15.20 -5.51
N PHE A 111 -0.57 16.49 -5.47
CA PHE A 111 -0.17 17.21 -4.26
C PHE A 111 -1.04 18.45 -4.11
N ASP A 112 -1.85 18.50 -3.06
CA ASP A 112 -2.74 19.61 -2.76
C ASP A 112 -2.11 20.41 -1.61
N PHE A 113 -2.00 21.74 -1.74
CA PHE A 113 -1.40 22.61 -0.72
C PHE A 113 -2.17 23.91 -0.55
N SER A 114 -2.02 24.55 0.61
CA SER A 114 -2.51 25.92 0.86
C SER A 114 -1.39 26.94 0.69
N SER A 115 -1.74 28.11 0.17
CA SER A 115 -0.90 29.32 0.08
C SER A 115 -1.43 30.40 1.01
#